data_AF-B9XLA2-F1
#
_entry.id   AF-B9XLA2-F1
#
_cell.length_a   1.000
_cell.length_b   1.000
_cell.length_c   1.000
_cell.angle_alpha   90.00
_cell.angle_beta   90.00
_cell.angle_gamma   90.00
#
_symmetry.space_group_name_H-M   'P 1'
#
loop_
_entity.id
_entity.type
_entity.pdbx_description
1 polymer ?
#
loop_
_entity_poly.entity_id
_entity_poly.type
_entity_poly.pdbx_seq_one_letter_code
_entity_poly.pdbx_strand_id
1 'polypeptide(L)'
;GLTVATPNPIYVQGDYNTKDATHNSRSSNNTTYTAPASIVGDAITVLSNNWNDNNAKNSSTTLANRIATDTTVNAAFLGGIVPTGNGYYSGGVENFPRFLENWSAKNFWYNGSMVALFNSRTATAPWAGTSAYYNPPNRKWAFDKNFYDLTKLPPGTPQLRLAERLATTK
;
A
#
# COMPACT_ATOMS: atom_id res chain seq x y z
N GLY A 1 -12.87 -13.17 -4.54
CA GLY A 1 -11.83 -12.12 -4.36
C GLY A 1 -12.37 -10.78 -4.80
N LEU A 2 -11.70 -9.69 -4.45
CA LEU A 2 -12.09 -8.32 -4.80
C LEU A 2 -10.88 -7.53 -5.30
N THR A 3 -11.05 -6.83 -6.41
CA THR A 3 -10.10 -5.81 -6.85
C THR A 3 -10.80 -4.47 -6.90
N VAL A 4 -10.24 -3.48 -6.21
CA VAL A 4 -10.68 -2.09 -6.29
C VAL A 4 -9.69 -1.33 -7.16
N ALA A 5 -10.17 -0.80 -8.28
CA ALA A 5 -9.34 -0.09 -9.26
C ALA A 5 -9.90 1.29 -9.57
N THR A 6 -9.05 2.32 -9.52
CA THR A 6 -9.40 3.70 -9.87
C THR A 6 -8.18 4.45 -10.41
N PRO A 7 -8.35 5.43 -11.32
CA PRO A 7 -7.26 6.31 -11.73
C PRO A 7 -6.85 7.32 -10.65
N ASN A 8 -7.57 7.39 -9.52
CA ASN A 8 -7.33 8.33 -8.43
C ASN A 8 -6.54 7.67 -7.28
N PRO A 9 -6.02 8.46 -6.32
CA PRO A 9 -5.47 7.92 -5.08
C PRO A 9 -6.52 7.14 -4.28
N ILE A 10 -6.10 6.06 -3.63
CA ILE A 10 -6.93 5.22 -2.75
C ILE A 10 -6.43 5.35 -1.31
N TYR A 11 -7.38 5.40 -0.37
CA TYR A 11 -7.13 5.30 1.05
C TYR A 11 -7.67 3.95 1.57
N VAL A 12 -6.84 3.24 2.31
CA VAL A 12 -7.20 2.00 3.01
C VAL A 12 -7.19 2.30 4.49
N GLN A 13 -8.36 2.35 5.12
CA GLN A 13 -8.49 2.65 6.54
C GLN A 13 -8.73 1.37 7.35
N GLY A 14 -7.89 1.16 8.36
CA GLY A 14 -7.98 0.04 9.28
C GLY A 14 -7.46 -1.28 8.71
N ASP A 15 -7.79 -2.36 9.41
CA ASP A 15 -7.41 -3.70 8.99
C ASP A 15 -8.19 -4.13 7.75
N TYR A 16 -7.50 -4.63 6.73
CA TYR A 16 -8.12 -5.05 5.48
C TYR A 16 -7.80 -6.50 5.15
N ASN A 17 -8.85 -7.27 4.84
CA ASN A 17 -8.76 -8.67 4.40
C ASN A 17 -8.01 -9.56 5.40
N THR A 18 -8.36 -9.49 6.67
CA THR A 18 -7.62 -10.13 7.79
C THR A 18 -8.37 -11.28 8.45
N LYS A 19 -9.53 -11.71 7.94
CA LYS A 19 -10.30 -12.79 8.55
C LYS A 19 -11.18 -13.51 7.53
N ASP A 20 -11.47 -14.77 7.81
CA ASP A 20 -12.60 -15.48 7.24
C ASP A 20 -13.75 -15.56 8.27
N ALA A 21 -14.66 -16.52 8.12
CA ALA A 21 -15.78 -16.69 9.03
C ALA A 21 -15.39 -17.10 10.45
N THR A 22 -14.24 -17.76 10.65
CA THR A 22 -13.86 -18.43 11.91
C THR A 22 -12.45 -18.12 12.40
N HIS A 23 -11.57 -17.58 11.55
CA HIS A 23 -10.18 -17.32 11.86
C HIS A 23 -9.78 -15.89 11.53
N ASN A 24 -8.69 -15.42 12.14
CA ASN A 24 -8.08 -14.14 11.83
C ASN A 24 -6.58 -14.27 11.56
N SER A 25 -6.11 -13.37 10.72
CA SER A 25 -4.74 -13.17 10.24
C SER A 25 -4.19 -11.80 10.66
N ARG A 26 -4.85 -11.11 11.59
CA ARG A 26 -4.44 -9.79 12.06
C ARG A 26 -3.11 -9.89 12.82
N SER A 27 -2.30 -8.85 12.72
CA SER A 27 -0.99 -8.74 13.38
C SER A 27 -0.03 -9.87 13.03
N SER A 28 -0.12 -10.38 11.80
CA SER A 28 0.64 -11.55 11.36
C SER A 28 1.02 -11.45 9.87
N ASN A 29 2.03 -12.24 9.47
CA ASN A 29 2.35 -12.49 8.07
C ASN A 29 1.66 -13.77 7.53
N ASN A 30 0.62 -14.25 8.22
CA ASN A 30 -0.12 -15.42 7.80
C ASN A 30 -1.31 -15.00 6.93
N THR A 31 -1.31 -15.38 5.65
CA THR A 31 -2.39 -15.06 4.72
C THR A 31 -3.36 -16.23 4.49
N THR A 32 -3.34 -17.28 5.32
CA THR A 32 -4.19 -18.47 5.15
C THR A 32 -5.68 -18.13 5.11
N TYR A 33 -6.11 -17.14 5.90
CA TYR A 33 -7.50 -16.76 6.10
C TYR A 33 -7.88 -15.47 5.37
N THR A 34 -7.21 -15.20 4.25
CA THR A 34 -7.42 -14.00 3.44
C THR A 34 -8.02 -14.40 2.10
N ALA A 35 -8.87 -13.53 1.55
CA ALA A 35 -9.40 -13.71 0.20
C ALA A 35 -8.43 -13.11 -0.83
N PRO A 36 -8.47 -13.55 -2.11
CA PRO A 36 -7.73 -12.87 -3.18
C PRO A 36 -8.14 -11.40 -3.28
N ALA A 37 -7.22 -10.48 -3.05
CA ALA A 37 -7.52 -9.05 -3.00
C ALA A 37 -6.45 -8.18 -3.68
N SER A 38 -6.87 -7.15 -4.41
CA SER A 38 -5.97 -6.15 -4.99
C SER A 38 -6.52 -4.74 -4.88
N ILE A 39 -5.61 -3.79 -4.71
CA ILE A 39 -5.86 -2.36 -4.65
C ILE A 39 -5.01 -1.71 -5.73
N VAL A 40 -5.70 -1.06 -6.67
CA VAL A 40 -5.11 -0.46 -7.87
C VAL A 40 -5.47 1.03 -7.92
N GLY A 41 -4.49 1.90 -7.75
CA GLY A 41 -4.73 3.34 -7.65
C GLY A 41 -3.55 4.17 -8.15
N ASP A 42 -3.76 5.47 -8.34
CA ASP A 42 -2.66 6.39 -8.65
C ASP A 42 -1.56 6.39 -7.57
N ALA A 43 -2.01 6.35 -6.32
CA ALA A 43 -1.21 6.18 -5.13
C ALA A 43 -2.08 5.48 -4.07
N ILE A 44 -1.46 4.73 -3.17
CA ILE A 44 -2.17 3.99 -2.12
C ILE A 44 -1.69 4.51 -0.77
N THR A 45 -2.62 5.02 0.04
CA THR A 45 -2.35 5.51 1.39
C THR A 45 -3.00 4.59 2.41
N VAL A 46 -2.24 4.17 3.41
CA VAL A 46 -2.75 3.37 4.52
C VAL A 46 -2.98 4.27 5.73
N LEU A 47 -4.17 4.16 6.29
CA LEU A 47 -4.65 4.84 7.48
C LEU A 47 -4.99 3.79 8.52
N SER A 48 -4.61 4.02 9.77
CA SER A 48 -4.89 3.10 10.86
C SER A 48 -6.37 3.13 11.27
N ASN A 49 -6.77 2.19 12.14
CA ASN A 49 -8.11 2.21 12.75
C ASN A 49 -8.37 3.48 13.58
N ASN A 50 -7.32 4.18 14.03
CA ASN A 50 -7.44 5.42 14.81
C ASN A 50 -7.45 6.68 13.95
N TRP A 51 -7.42 6.54 12.62
CA TRP A 51 -7.55 7.69 11.74
C TRP A 51 -8.90 8.38 11.93
N ASN A 52 -8.86 9.72 11.97
CA ASN A 52 -10.04 10.57 12.05
C ASN A 52 -9.93 11.66 10.98
N ASP A 53 -10.91 11.74 10.08
CA ASP A 53 -10.93 12.70 8.96
C ASP A 53 -10.91 14.16 9.42
N ASN A 54 -11.36 14.45 10.64
CA ASN A 54 -11.24 15.80 11.21
C ASN A 54 -9.77 16.23 11.38
N ASN A 55 -8.86 15.26 11.51
CA ASN A 55 -7.41 15.50 11.53
C ASN A 55 -6.82 15.75 10.15
N ALA A 56 -7.59 15.56 9.06
CA ALA A 56 -7.14 15.85 7.70
C ALA A 56 -7.44 17.31 7.26
N LYS A 57 -8.46 17.94 7.86
CA LYS A 57 -9.01 19.23 7.41
C LYS A 57 -8.24 20.48 7.85
N ASN A 58 -7.29 20.34 8.76
CA ASN A 58 -6.78 21.47 9.52
C ASN A 58 -5.23 21.45 9.54
N SER A 59 -4.61 22.53 9.06
CA SER A 59 -3.16 22.76 9.04
C SER A 59 -2.51 22.93 10.42
N SER A 60 -3.31 23.16 11.47
CA SER A 60 -2.92 23.16 12.88
C SER A 60 -2.96 21.77 13.56
N THR A 61 -3.46 20.72 12.88
CA THR A 61 -3.38 19.36 13.43
C THR A 61 -1.94 18.88 13.28
N THR A 62 -1.25 18.85 14.42
CA THR A 62 0.12 18.38 14.48
C THR A 62 0.16 16.87 14.28
N LEU A 63 1.31 16.34 13.85
CA LEU A 63 1.53 14.90 13.75
C LEU A 63 1.27 14.18 15.10
N ALA A 64 1.39 14.90 16.23
CA ALA A 64 1.07 14.39 17.56
C ALA A 64 -0.41 14.02 17.76
N ASN A 65 -1.33 14.57 16.94
CA ASN A 65 -2.76 14.25 17.00
C ASN A 65 -3.19 13.13 16.04
N ARG A 66 -2.27 12.66 15.19
CA ARG A 66 -2.52 11.58 14.20
C ARG A 66 -1.79 10.32 14.63
N ILE A 67 -1.98 9.87 15.87
CA ILE A 67 -1.29 8.68 16.39
C ILE A 67 -1.93 7.42 15.79
N ALA A 68 -1.14 6.62 15.08
CA ALA A 68 -1.62 5.39 14.47
C ALA A 68 -1.83 4.27 15.50
N THR A 69 -2.58 3.25 15.09
CA THR A 69 -2.64 1.94 15.75
C THR A 69 -2.07 0.84 14.86
N ASP A 70 -1.64 -0.25 15.48
CA ASP A 70 -1.25 -1.48 14.78
C ASP A 70 -2.33 -1.89 13.75
N THR A 71 -1.88 -2.09 12.51
CA THR A 71 -2.76 -2.28 11.34
C THR A 71 -2.20 -3.37 10.44
N THR A 72 -3.10 -4.21 9.91
CA THR A 72 -2.76 -5.29 8.96
C THR A 72 -3.53 -5.13 7.66
N VAL A 73 -2.84 -5.12 6.52
CA VAL A 73 -3.44 -5.08 5.19
C VAL A 73 -2.92 -6.26 4.36
N ASN A 74 -3.84 -7.09 3.89
CA ASN A 74 -3.54 -8.22 3.00
C ASN A 74 -4.14 -7.96 1.61
N ALA A 75 -3.32 -7.49 0.67
CA ALA A 75 -3.74 -7.24 -0.72
C ALA A 75 -2.52 -7.05 -1.63
N ALA A 76 -2.65 -7.37 -2.91
CA ALA A 76 -1.71 -6.91 -3.93
C ALA A 76 -1.90 -5.40 -4.19
N PHE A 77 -0.84 -4.63 -4.09
CA PHE A 77 -0.83 -3.20 -4.40
C PHE A 77 -0.24 -2.98 -5.79
N LEU A 78 -1.01 -2.30 -6.65
CA LEU A 78 -0.52 -1.76 -7.91
C LEU A 78 -0.75 -0.25 -7.90
N GLY A 79 0.29 0.53 -8.10
CA GLY A 79 0.12 1.97 -8.17
C GLY A 79 1.30 2.72 -8.74
N GLY A 80 1.15 4.04 -8.71
CA GLY A 80 2.16 4.97 -9.15
C GLY A 80 3.11 5.40 -8.05
N ILE A 81 4.27 5.89 -8.45
CA ILE A 81 5.26 6.50 -7.56
C ILE A 81 5.68 7.87 -8.09
N VAL A 82 6.13 8.76 -7.21
CA VAL A 82 6.78 10.02 -7.65
C VAL A 82 8.26 9.69 -7.91
N PRO A 83 8.80 9.84 -9.13
CA PRO A 83 10.17 9.47 -9.42
C PRO A 83 11.17 10.38 -8.70
N THR A 84 12.30 9.83 -8.26
CA THR A 84 13.44 10.62 -7.77
C THR A 84 13.92 11.57 -8.86
N GLY A 85 14.13 12.84 -8.51
CA GLY A 85 14.53 13.86 -9.47
C GLY A 85 14.57 15.24 -8.83
N ASN A 86 15.11 16.23 -9.52
CA ASN A 86 15.10 17.65 -9.11
C ASN A 86 15.46 17.89 -7.63
N GLY A 87 16.46 17.16 -7.12
CA GLY A 87 16.97 17.31 -5.75
C GLY A 87 16.15 16.63 -4.65
N TYR A 88 15.08 15.89 -4.99
CA TYR A 88 14.30 15.12 -4.02
C TYR A 88 14.34 13.62 -4.31
N TYR A 89 14.23 12.83 -3.25
CA TYR A 89 14.12 11.36 -3.31
C TYR A 89 12.65 10.93 -3.30
N SER A 90 12.34 9.88 -4.05
CA SER A 90 11.00 9.29 -4.15
C SER A 90 10.41 8.78 -2.82
N GLY A 91 11.30 8.42 -1.88
CA GLY A 91 10.93 7.62 -0.71
C GLY A 91 10.90 6.11 -0.98
N GLY A 92 11.28 5.67 -2.18
CA GLY A 92 11.51 4.26 -2.51
C GLY A 92 10.34 3.33 -2.17
N VAL A 93 10.68 2.08 -1.83
CA VAL A 93 9.68 1.10 -1.40
C VAL A 93 9.06 1.51 -0.07
N GLU A 94 9.84 2.13 0.82
CA GLU A 94 9.47 2.60 2.15
C GLU A 94 8.33 3.62 2.19
N ASN A 95 8.06 4.27 1.05
CA ASN A 95 6.98 5.22 0.80
C ASN A 95 6.02 4.79 -0.34
N PHE A 96 6.18 3.57 -0.88
CA PHE A 96 5.27 3.08 -1.93
C PHE A 96 3.82 2.98 -1.40
N PRO A 97 3.55 2.29 -0.27
CA PRO A 97 2.42 2.64 0.57
C PRO A 97 2.72 3.97 1.26
N ARG A 98 1.84 4.95 1.07
CA ARG A 98 1.94 6.26 1.73
C ARG A 98 1.28 6.21 3.11
N PHE A 99 1.71 7.11 3.98
CA PHE A 99 1.20 7.23 5.34
C PHE A 99 1.01 8.70 5.71
N LEU A 100 0.04 8.98 6.58
CA LEU A 100 -0.30 10.34 7.05
C LEU A 100 -0.25 10.50 8.59
N GLU A 101 0.07 9.42 9.29
CA GLU A 101 0.00 9.33 10.75
C GLU A 101 1.38 9.16 11.39
N ASN A 102 1.45 9.33 12.70
CA ASN A 102 2.58 8.97 13.51
C ASN A 102 2.52 7.47 13.83
N TRP A 103 3.34 6.67 13.14
CA TRP A 103 3.44 5.24 13.38
C TRP A 103 4.61 4.84 14.28
N SER A 104 5.25 5.79 14.96
CA SER A 104 6.34 5.47 15.90
C SER A 104 5.91 4.41 16.91
N ALA A 105 6.71 3.35 17.04
CA ALA A 105 6.43 2.17 17.87
C ALA A 105 5.13 1.42 17.55
N LYS A 106 4.57 1.60 16.35
CA LYS A 106 3.43 0.83 15.81
C LYS A 106 3.88 -0.11 14.72
N ASN A 107 3.18 -1.22 14.57
CA ASN A 107 3.45 -2.21 13.54
C ASN A 107 2.48 -2.04 12.38
N PHE A 108 3.02 -2.13 11.17
CA PHE A 108 2.22 -2.28 9.96
C PHE A 108 2.58 -3.60 9.29
N TRP A 109 1.63 -4.54 9.34
CA TRP A 109 1.73 -5.80 8.62
C TRP A 109 1.16 -5.62 7.22
N TYR A 110 2.01 -5.77 6.23
CA TYR A 110 1.61 -5.78 4.83
C TYR A 110 1.95 -7.12 4.24
N ASN A 111 0.93 -7.84 3.77
CA ASN A 111 1.10 -9.08 3.06
C ASN A 111 0.54 -8.95 1.65
N GLY A 112 1.41 -9.03 0.65
CA GLY A 112 1.01 -8.84 -0.73
C GLY A 112 2.18 -8.71 -1.70
N SER A 113 1.89 -8.26 -2.90
CA SER A 113 2.88 -7.90 -3.92
C SER A 113 2.79 -6.40 -4.18
N MET A 114 3.92 -5.71 -4.23
CA MET A 114 3.98 -4.28 -4.57
C MET A 114 4.41 -4.14 -6.02
N VAL A 115 3.60 -3.48 -6.83
CA VAL A 115 3.86 -3.23 -8.26
C VAL A 115 3.80 -1.73 -8.51
N ALA A 116 4.99 -1.11 -8.61
CA ALA A 116 5.12 0.27 -9.06
C ALA A 116 5.17 0.31 -10.58
N LEU A 117 4.02 0.58 -11.22
CA LEU A 117 3.87 0.41 -12.67
C LEU A 117 4.08 1.71 -13.46
N PHE A 118 3.85 2.87 -12.83
CA PHE A 118 3.87 4.17 -13.52
C PHE A 118 4.26 5.31 -12.59
N ASN A 119 4.46 6.49 -13.16
CA ASN A 119 4.61 7.72 -12.38
C ASN A 119 3.23 8.24 -11.96
N SER A 120 3.05 8.52 -10.68
CA SER A 120 1.79 9.09 -10.15
C SER A 120 1.49 10.42 -10.86
N ARG A 121 0.23 10.61 -11.25
CA ARG A 121 -0.28 11.79 -11.97
C ARG A 121 -1.20 12.66 -11.11
N THR A 122 -1.71 12.12 -10.00
CA THR A 122 -2.56 12.88 -9.07
C THR A 122 -1.79 13.23 -7.81
N ALA A 123 -1.18 12.24 -7.16
CA ALA A 123 -0.47 12.44 -5.90
C ALA A 123 1.02 12.73 -6.15
N THR A 124 1.30 13.87 -6.78
CA THR A 124 2.61 14.22 -7.39
C THR A 124 3.61 14.91 -6.45
N ALA A 125 3.21 15.24 -5.22
CA ALA A 125 4.09 15.92 -4.27
C ALA A 125 5.34 15.07 -3.95
N PRO A 126 6.55 15.67 -3.95
CA PRO A 126 7.76 15.00 -3.49
C PRO A 126 7.59 14.43 -2.08
N TRP A 127 8.32 13.36 -1.79
CA TRP A 127 8.34 12.82 -0.44
C TRP A 127 8.98 13.83 0.52
N ALA A 128 8.18 14.30 1.48
CA ALA A 128 8.58 15.33 2.44
C ALA A 128 9.47 14.81 3.59
N GLY A 129 9.81 13.52 3.59
CA GLY A 129 10.52 12.87 4.69
C GLY A 129 9.61 12.58 5.90
N THR A 130 10.24 12.27 7.04
CA THR A 130 9.55 11.93 8.30
C THR A 130 9.41 13.16 9.22
N SER A 131 8.91 12.96 10.45
CA SER A 131 8.87 13.95 11.56
C SER A 131 7.76 14.99 11.50
N ALA A 132 7.53 15.65 10.36
CA ALA A 132 6.44 16.64 10.24
C ALA A 132 5.21 16.07 9.53
N TYR A 133 5.42 15.26 8.50
CA TYR A 133 4.37 14.70 7.67
C TYR A 133 3.81 13.40 8.25
N TYR A 134 4.70 12.44 8.53
CA TYR A 134 4.42 11.14 9.13
C TYR A 134 5.65 10.63 9.87
N ASN A 135 5.49 9.61 10.71
CA ASN A 135 6.60 8.77 11.15
C ASN A 135 6.35 7.33 10.67
N PRO A 136 7.39 6.59 10.27
CA PRO A 136 7.21 5.26 9.69
C PRO A 136 6.85 4.21 10.75
N PRO A 137 6.05 3.19 10.38
CA PRO A 137 5.82 2.04 11.25
C PRO A 137 7.03 1.12 11.31
N ASN A 138 7.02 0.21 12.27
CA ASN A 138 7.73 -1.06 12.16
C ASN A 138 7.12 -1.85 10.99
N ARG A 139 7.84 -1.87 9.86
CA ARG A 139 7.40 -2.52 8.62
C ARG A 139 7.52 -4.03 8.76
N LYS A 140 6.38 -4.71 8.91
CA LYS A 140 6.27 -6.17 8.91
C LYS A 140 5.78 -6.61 7.54
N TRP A 141 6.64 -6.44 6.54
CA TRP A 141 6.30 -6.71 5.14
C TRP A 141 6.62 -8.14 4.75
N ALA A 142 5.69 -8.80 4.07
CA ALA A 142 5.90 -10.11 3.49
C ALA A 142 5.14 -10.26 2.16
N PHE A 143 5.61 -11.19 1.34
CA PHE A 143 4.89 -11.63 0.17
C PHE A 143 3.70 -12.51 0.59
N ASP A 144 2.52 -12.28 -0.01
CA ASP A 144 1.37 -13.18 0.18
C ASP A 144 1.60 -14.49 -0.57
N LYS A 145 1.86 -15.56 0.18
CA LYS A 145 2.11 -16.90 -0.36
C LYS A 145 0.93 -17.50 -1.12
N ASN A 146 -0.30 -16.98 -0.93
CA ASN A 146 -1.44 -17.42 -1.74
C ASN A 146 -1.23 -17.11 -3.22
N PHE A 147 -0.42 -16.12 -3.59
CA PHE A 147 -0.19 -15.75 -4.98
C PHE A 147 0.66 -16.76 -5.77
N TYR A 148 1.19 -17.80 -5.12
CA TYR A 148 1.74 -18.98 -5.82
C TYR A 148 0.65 -19.85 -6.45
N ASP A 149 -0.58 -19.76 -5.97
CA ASP A 149 -1.74 -20.47 -6.51
C ASP A 149 -2.52 -19.54 -7.44
N LEU A 150 -2.60 -19.92 -8.72
CA LEU A 150 -3.31 -19.15 -9.76
C LEU A 150 -4.79 -18.93 -9.42
N THR A 151 -5.42 -19.87 -8.71
CA THR A 151 -6.82 -19.76 -8.30
C THR A 151 -7.03 -18.75 -7.17
N LYS A 152 -5.94 -18.35 -6.49
CA LYS A 152 -5.93 -17.36 -5.42
C LYS A 152 -5.33 -16.02 -5.83
N LEU A 153 -5.08 -15.82 -7.12
CA LEU A 153 -4.72 -14.50 -7.64
C LEU A 153 -5.91 -13.54 -7.53
N PRO A 154 -5.69 -12.26 -7.19
CA PRO A 154 -6.74 -11.25 -7.24
C PRO A 154 -7.41 -11.17 -8.62
N PRO A 155 -8.72 -10.91 -8.70
CA PRO A 155 -9.40 -10.71 -9.99
C PRO A 155 -8.72 -9.59 -10.81
N GLY A 156 -8.46 -9.83 -12.10
CA GLY A 156 -7.79 -8.84 -12.95
C GLY A 156 -6.27 -8.70 -12.72
N THR A 157 -5.64 -9.66 -12.03
CA THR A 157 -4.17 -9.72 -11.93
C THR A 157 -3.54 -9.68 -13.33
N PRO A 158 -2.58 -8.77 -13.61
CA PRO A 158 -1.87 -8.74 -14.87
C PRO A 158 -1.18 -10.08 -15.14
N GLN A 159 -1.40 -10.64 -16.33
CA GLN A 159 -0.77 -11.87 -16.76
C GLN A 159 0.11 -11.57 -17.97
N LEU A 160 1.33 -12.11 -17.97
CA LEU A 160 2.16 -12.15 -19.16
C LEU A 160 1.43 -13.00 -20.21
N ARG A 161 1.03 -12.36 -21.32
CA ARG A 161 0.36 -13.06 -22.43
C ARG A 161 1.33 -13.50 -23.52
N LEU A 162 2.31 -12.66 -23.83
CA LEU A 162 3.21 -12.86 -24.95
C LEU A 162 4.56 -12.20 -24.64
N ALA A 163 5.64 -12.92 -24.93
CA ALA A 163 6.99 -12.39 -24.94
C ALA A 163 7.53 -12.54 -26.36
N GLU A 164 7.66 -11.43 -27.07
CA GLU A 164 8.25 -11.41 -28.41
C GLU A 164 9.65 -10.82 -28.36
N ARG A 165 10.60 -11.51 -29.00
CA ARG A 165 11.94 -10.98 -29.24
C ARG A 165 11.92 -10.22 -30.56
N LEU A 166 11.90 -8.90 -30.50
CA LEU A 166 12.10 -8.07 -31.70
C LEU A 166 13.58 -8.16 -32.11
N ALA A 167 13.83 -8.75 -33.28
CA ALA A 167 15.16 -8.77 -33.86
C ALA A 167 15.47 -7.38 -34.43
N THR A 168 16.46 -6.68 -33.87
CA THR A 168 16.99 -5.47 -34.47
C THR A 168 17.73 -5.87 -35.75
N THR A 169 17.15 -5.54 -36.91
CA THR A 169 17.89 -5.58 -38.18
C THR A 169 18.95 -4.48 -38.09
N LYS A 170 20.22 -4.87 -38.19
CA LYS A 170 21.36 -3.94 -38.21
C LYS A 170 21.41 -3.14 -39.49
#